data_AF-A0A3M2F876-F1
#
_entry.id   AF-A0A3M2F876-F1
#
_cell.length_a   1.000
_cell.length_b   1.000
_cell.length_c   1.000
_cell.angle_alpha   90.00
_cell.angle_beta   90.00
_cell.angle_gamma   90.00
#
_symmetry.space_group_name_H-M   'P 1'
#
loop_
_entity.id
_entity.type
_entity.pdbx_description
1 polymer ?
#
loop_
_entity_poly.entity_id
_entity_poly.type
_entity_poly.pdbx_seq_one_letter_code
_entity_poly.pdbx_strand_id
1 'polypeptide(L)' 'MNGKVTRKALLARAKVMGLKGLSKKRKHEIIHALQLAEGNTDCFQRIPDCAIADCLYRAECIGEV' A
#
# COMPACT_ATOMS: atom_id res chain seq x y z
N MET A 1 -9.51 -12.27 -6.03
CA MET A 1 -10.26 -11.22 -5.32
C MET A 1 -9.78 -9.89 -5.86
N ASN A 2 -10.37 -9.41 -6.96
CA ASN A 2 -9.96 -8.15 -7.61
C ASN A 2 -10.86 -7.04 -7.10
N GLY A 3 -10.44 -6.39 -6.02
CA GLY A 3 -11.13 -5.25 -5.47
C GLY A 3 -10.11 -4.15 -5.24
N LYS A 4 -10.18 -3.08 -6.03
CA LYS A 4 -9.40 -1.85 -5.85
C LYS A 4 -9.28 -1.53 -4.37
N VAL A 5 -8.05 -1.37 -3.88
CA VAL A 5 -7.81 -1.15 -2.45
C VAL A 5 -8.46 0.17 -2.04
N THR A 6 -9.43 0.11 -1.14
CA THR A 6 -10.16 1.30 -0.70
C THR A 6 -9.42 2.01 0.43
N ARG A 7 -9.61 3.33 0.55
CA ARG A 7 -9.06 4.11 1.66
C ARG A 7 -9.49 3.58 3.03
N LYS A 8 -10.72 3.10 3.16
CA LYS A 8 -11.24 2.48 4.39
C LYS A 8 -10.45 1.22 4.76
N ALA A 9 -10.18 0.36 3.78
CA ALA A 9 -9.39 -0.85 4.00
C ALA A 9 -7.95 -0.53 4.42
N LEU A 10 -7.33 0.48 3.80
CA LEU A 10 -5.98 0.94 4.17
C LEU A 10 -5.92 1.43 5.61
N LEU A 11 -6.88 2.24 6.05
CA LEU A 11 -6.91 2.74 7.42
C LEU A 11 -7.20 1.62 8.44
N ALA A 12 -8.03 0.64 8.08
CA ALA A 12 -8.25 -0.53 8.92
C ALA A 12 -6.95 -1.34 9.09
N ARG A 13 -6.20 -1.56 8.00
CA ARG A 13 -4.90 -2.25 8.04
C ARG A 13 -3.87 -1.47 8.86
N ALA A 14 -3.80 -0.14 8.66
CA ALA A 14 -2.93 0.74 9.44
C ALA A 14 -3.19 0.63 10.94
N LYS A 15 -4.46 0.54 11.34
CA LYS A 15 -4.85 0.35 12.75
C LYS A 15 -4.35 -0.99 13.30
N VAL A 16 -4.47 -2.07 12.53
CA VAL A 16 -3.95 -3.41 12.92
C VAL A 16 -2.43 -3.38 13.09
N MET A 17 -1.73 -2.60 12.26
CA MET A 17 -0.27 -2.45 12.32
C MET A 17 0.20 -1.39 13.34
N GLY A 18 -0.71 -0.77 14.10
CA GLY A 18 -0.37 0.25 15.09
C GLY A 18 0.07 1.61 14.51
N LEU A 19 -0.12 1.84 13.21
CA LEU A 19 0.24 3.11 12.56
C LEU A 19 -0.78 4.20 12.90
N LYS A 20 -0.28 5.35 13.36
CA LYS A 20 -1.07 6.54 13.73
C LYS A 20 -0.86 7.67 12.72
N GLY A 21 -1.77 8.64 12.69
CA GLY A 21 -1.63 9.85 11.85
C GLY A 21 -1.96 9.67 10.36
N LEU A 22 -2.26 8.46 9.89
CA LEU A 22 -2.55 8.18 8.49
C LEU A 22 -3.95 8.64 8.02
N SER A 23 -4.85 8.99 8.93
CA SER A 23 -6.21 9.46 8.59
C SER A 23 -6.25 10.81 7.87
N LYS A 24 -5.19 11.61 7.95
CA LYS A 24 -5.04 12.89 7.24
C LYS A 24 -4.24 12.78 5.93
N LYS A 25 -3.71 11.60 5.65
CA LYS A 25 -2.83 11.33 4.51
C LYS A 25 -3.62 10.95 3.26
N ARG A 26 -3.01 11.18 2.09
CA ARG A 26 -3.54 10.76 0.79
C ARG A 26 -3.41 9.24 0.64
N LYS A 27 -4.20 8.64 -0.25
CA LYS A 27 -4.24 7.18 -0.46
C LYS A 27 -2.83 6.59 -0.70
N HIS A 28 -2.05 7.20 -1.60
CA HIS A 28 -0.69 6.76 -1.90
C HIS A 28 0.26 6.86 -0.69
N GLU A 29 0.17 7.93 0.10
CA GLU A 29 0.98 8.08 1.31
C GLU A 29 0.65 7.00 2.36
N ILE A 30 -0.64 6.62 2.47
CA ILE A 30 -1.07 5.55 3.38
C ILE A 30 -0.53 4.20 2.90
N ILE A 31 -0.62 3.90 1.60
CA ILE A 31 -0.08 2.67 1.01
C ILE A 31 1.43 2.59 1.26
N HIS A 32 2.14 3.68 0.97
CA HIS A 32 3.59 3.73 1.16
C HIS A 32 3.97 3.46 2.62
N ALA A 33 3.29 4.11 3.58
CA ALA A 33 3.53 3.87 5.00
C ALA A 33 3.25 2.42 5.44
N LEU A 34 2.23 1.78 4.85
CA LEU A 34 1.91 0.39 5.10
C LEU A 34 3.00 -0.55 4.55
N GLN A 35 3.48 -0.31 3.32
CA GLN A 35 4.56 -1.11 2.74
C GLN A 35 5.84 -1.06 3.55
N LEU A 36 6.23 0.13 4.03
CA LEU A 36 7.38 0.29 4.92
C LEU A 36 7.19 -0.46 6.23
N ALA A 37 5.99 -0.40 6.81
CA ALA A 37 5.67 -1.12 8.04
C ALA A 37 5.58 -2.65 7.85
N GLU A 38 5.33 -3.13 6.63
CA GLU A 38 5.45 -4.55 6.26
C GLU A 38 6.92 -5.01 6.12
N GLY A 39 7.89 -4.09 6.21
CA GLY A 39 9.32 -4.37 6.05
C GLY A 39 9.82 -4.28 4.61
N ASN A 40 8.99 -3.80 3.69
CA ASN A 40 9.46 -3.51 2.34
C ASN A 40 10.41 -2.30 2.35
N THR A 41 11.34 -2.30 1.41
CA THR A 41 12.09 -1.09 1.01
C THR A 41 11.12 -0.01 0.48
N ASP A 42 11.55 1.25 0.47
CA ASP A 42 10.84 2.40 -0.12
C ASP A 42 10.72 2.23 -1.65
N CYS A 43 9.77 1.40 -2.08
CA CYS A 43 9.59 0.94 -3.45
C CYS A 43 8.29 1.40 -4.11
N PHE A 44 7.38 2.05 -3.36
CA PHE A 44 6.05 2.43 -3.84
C PHE A 44 6.15 3.27 -5.13
N GLN A 45 5.61 2.74 -6.24
CA GLN A 45 5.65 3.37 -7.57
C GLN A 45 7.06 3.66 -8.13
N ARG A 46 8.12 3.06 -7.57
CA ARG A 46 9.51 3.26 -8.04
C ARG A 46 10.02 2.19 -8.99
N ILE A 47 9.37 1.02 -9.00
CA ILE A 47 9.79 -0.15 -9.77
C ILE A 47 8.69 -0.49 -10.80
N PRO A 48 8.86 -0.10 -12.07
CA PRO A 48 7.86 -0.30 -13.12
C PRO A 48 7.53 -1.78 -13.40
N ASP A 49 8.50 -2.68 -13.22
CA ASP A 49 8.46 -4.10 -13.54
C ASP A 49 8.60 -4.98 -12.28
N CYS A 50 7.97 -4.55 -11.17
CA CYS A 50 8.07 -5.22 -9.88
C CYS A 50 7.71 -6.72 -9.95
N ALA A 51 8.71 -7.55 -9.66
CA ALA A 51 8.62 -9.02 -9.68
C ALA A 51 7.90 -9.60 -8.44
N ILE A 52 7.62 -8.80 -7.41
CA ILE A 52 6.92 -9.26 -6.20
C ILE A 52 5.42 -9.34 -6.49
N ALA A 53 4.96 -10.50 -6.96
CA ALA A 53 3.57 -10.74 -7.32
C ALA A 53 2.61 -10.67 -6.13
N ASP A 54 3.05 -11.14 -4.95
CA ASP A 54 2.23 -11.22 -3.73
C ASP A 54 2.19 -9.92 -2.91
N CYS A 55 2.67 -8.80 -3.45
CA CYS A 55 2.51 -7.51 -2.79
C CYS A 55 1.05 -7.05 -2.89
N LEU A 56 0.40 -6.86 -1.74
CA LEU A 56 -1.00 -6.43 -1.64
C LEU A 56 -1.30 -5.13 -2.41
N TYR A 57 -0.28 -4.29 -2.61
CA TYR A 57 -0.41 -2.97 -3.22
C TYR A 57 0.13 -2.91 -4.65
N ARG A 58 0.55 -4.04 -5.23
CA ARG A 58 1.16 -4.10 -6.57
C ARG A 58 0.30 -3.41 -7.64
N ALA A 59 -1.01 -3.67 -7.63
CA ALA A 59 -1.96 -3.05 -8.56
C ALA A 59 -2.02 -1.51 -8.43
N GLU A 60 -1.76 -0.96 -7.25
CA GLU A 60 -1.67 0.49 -7.04
C GLU A 60 -0.31 1.06 -7.46
N CYS A 61 0.74 0.22 -7.51
CA CYS A 61 2.08 0.61 -7.92
C CYS A 61 2.24 0.68 -9.44
N ILE A 62 1.79 -0.36 -10.16
CA ILE A 62 2.05 -0.48 -11.60
C ILE A 62 0.77 -0.50 -12.46
N GLY A 63 -0.41 -0.39 -11.84
CA GLY A 63 -1.70 -0.56 -12.51
C GLY A 63 -2.18 -2.02 -12.53
N GLU A 64 -3.47 -2.22 -12.79
CA GLU A 64 -3.99 -3.54 -13.17
C GLU A 64 -3.53 -3.83 -14.61
N VAL A 65 -2.91 -4.99 -14.82
CA VAL A 65 -2.65 -5.55 -16.15
C VAL A 65 -3.83 -6.44 -16.54
#